data_AF-A0A8I2ZWH0-F1
#
_entry.id   AF-A0A8I2ZWH0-F1
#
_cell.length_a   1.000
_cell.length_b   1.000
_cell.length_c   1.000
_cell.angle_alpha   90.00
_cell.angle_beta   90.00
_cell.angle_gamma   90.00
#
_symmetry.space_group_name_H-M   'P 1'
#
loop_
_entity.id
_entity.type
_entity.pdbx_description
1 polymer ?
#
loop_
_entity_poly.entity_id
_entity_poly.type
_entity_poly.pdbx_seq_one_letter_code
_entity_poly.pdbx_strand_id
1 'polypeptide(L)'
;MADTKKTAPAPAAETKETAGRPQLPDEAVYQKNLKAAEADHKASMDKLANIKSKIDLALPNKDKEKQSPAQKRRQELIAQANEIRQKQGAGKNARGAKLDQIKRLDDQMRSRINEQKLARGKVAFKTVDELDRQIAHLDSQVNAGTMKIQKKAAQAYEREARNKARERRQAENDRYHLERKKADAERLLAEASDPAYLEEIRRAQSLLRYLDPAAAQEEKAPLLADRGLGAQAERKVDDAGIKGTKILSKKDREEDFFPATKKGKKGAAAAAASPAEGAKFSCPPSVVEDCAAMGIDPPMSAADIPSVTEQVKAKLDHWKADQAAQTQKNIEKAKAKIAALEAEEETEKTNGANGADTSDAVDEVTKDLKETSVEDKA
;
A
#
# COMPACT_ATOMS: atom_id res chain seq x y z
N MET A 1 26.57 44.11 -32.54
CA MET A 1 27.61 45.16 -32.50
C MET A 1 28.88 44.51 -31.98
N ALA A 2 30.02 44.75 -32.63
CA ALA A 2 31.37 44.20 -32.42
C ALA A 2 31.79 43.02 -33.32
N ASP A 3 32.21 43.40 -34.53
CA ASP A 3 33.45 43.04 -35.24
C ASP A 3 33.88 41.57 -35.40
N THR A 4 33.36 40.91 -36.45
CA THR A 4 34.11 39.87 -37.17
C THR A 4 34.94 40.53 -38.28
N LYS A 5 36.20 40.84 -37.95
CA LYS A 5 37.20 41.39 -38.88
C LYS A 5 37.55 40.39 -39.97
N LYS A 6 36.88 40.53 -41.11
CA LYS A 6 37.24 39.99 -42.43
C LYS A 6 38.67 40.46 -42.76
N THR A 7 39.62 39.53 -42.82
CA THR A 7 40.95 39.79 -43.41
C THR A 7 41.03 39.04 -44.72
N ALA A 8 41.06 39.82 -45.80
CA ALA A 8 41.23 39.38 -47.17
C ALA A 8 42.66 38.85 -47.41
N PRO A 9 42.86 37.96 -48.40
CA PRO A 9 44.17 37.40 -48.71
C PRO A 9 45.05 38.46 -49.39
N ALA A 10 46.29 38.59 -48.95
CA ALA A 10 47.31 39.41 -49.62
C ALA A 10 47.86 38.66 -50.86
N PRO A 11 48.10 39.38 -51.97
CA PRO A 11 48.38 38.80 -53.29
C PRO A 11 49.83 38.29 -53.39
N ALA A 12 50.00 37.14 -54.04
CA ALA A 12 51.29 36.60 -54.42
C ALA A 12 51.94 37.49 -55.48
N ALA A 13 53.16 37.95 -55.19
CA ALA A 13 54.03 38.60 -56.16
C ALA A 13 54.60 37.57 -57.14
N GLU A 14 54.54 37.92 -58.42
CA GLU A 14 55.05 37.15 -59.55
C GLU A 14 56.60 37.09 -59.54
N THR A 15 57.17 35.91 -59.78
CA THR A 15 58.52 35.76 -60.33
C THR A 15 58.44 34.98 -61.63
N LYS A 16 58.89 35.63 -62.72
CA LYS A 16 58.93 35.12 -64.10
C LYS A 16 59.93 33.97 -64.29
N GLU A 17 59.60 33.20 -65.31
CA GLU A 17 60.23 32.03 -65.95
C GLU A 17 61.76 31.98 -66.01
N THR A 18 62.32 30.77 -65.88
CA THR A 18 63.24 30.21 -66.90
C THR A 18 63.12 28.68 -66.92
N ALA A 19 62.88 28.14 -68.10
CA ALA A 19 62.96 26.70 -68.38
C ALA A 19 64.41 26.22 -68.19
N GLY A 20 64.62 25.40 -67.16
CA GLY A 20 65.80 24.58 -66.92
C GLY A 20 65.33 23.31 -66.22
N ARG A 21 65.92 22.16 -66.58
CA ARG A 21 65.56 20.78 -66.17
C ARG A 21 64.85 20.68 -64.80
N PRO A 22 63.83 19.81 -64.64
CA PRO A 22 63.24 19.51 -63.33
C PRO A 22 64.38 19.18 -62.36
N GLN A 23 64.66 20.09 -61.42
CA GLN A 23 65.59 19.79 -60.34
C GLN A 23 64.89 18.71 -59.50
N LEU A 24 65.59 17.60 -59.26
CA LEU A 24 65.14 16.59 -58.29
C LEU A 24 64.71 17.33 -57.02
N PRO A 25 63.53 17.02 -56.44
CA PRO A 25 63.12 17.59 -55.17
C PRO A 25 64.30 17.52 -54.20
N ASP A 26 64.74 18.68 -53.70
CA ASP A 26 65.93 18.76 -52.87
C ASP A 26 65.67 17.94 -51.60
N GLU A 27 66.19 16.70 -51.58
CA GLU A 27 65.84 15.66 -50.62
C GLU A 27 66.02 16.17 -49.18
N ALA A 28 67.04 17.02 -48.96
CA ALA A 28 67.29 17.66 -47.67
C ALA A 28 66.17 18.63 -47.25
N VAL A 29 65.60 19.39 -48.17
CA VAL A 29 64.48 20.32 -47.91
C VAL A 29 63.19 19.53 -47.69
N TYR A 30 62.95 18.48 -48.47
CA TYR A 30 61.81 17.57 -48.27
C TYR A 30 61.87 16.88 -46.91
N GLN A 31 63.01 16.29 -46.53
CA GLN A 31 63.20 15.64 -45.24
C GLN A 31 63.07 16.62 -44.07
N LYS A 32 63.51 17.88 -44.23
CA LYS A 32 63.32 18.92 -43.22
C LYS A 32 61.84 19.30 -43.04
N ASN A 33 61.11 19.47 -44.14
CA ASN A 33 59.68 19.78 -44.11
C ASN A 33 58.85 18.61 -43.61
N LEU A 34 59.23 17.37 -43.94
CA LEU A 34 58.61 16.14 -43.45
C LEU A 34 58.77 16.05 -41.93
N LYS A 35 59.98 16.25 -41.40
CA LYS A 35 60.21 16.28 -39.95
C LYS A 35 59.46 17.40 -39.24
N ALA A 36 59.36 18.59 -39.85
CA ALA A 36 58.56 19.69 -39.30
C ALA A 36 57.07 19.34 -39.27
N ALA A 37 56.53 18.78 -40.35
CA ALA A 37 55.14 18.36 -40.44
C ALA A 37 54.82 17.19 -39.48
N GLU A 38 55.73 16.23 -39.31
CA GLU A 38 55.60 15.14 -38.33
C GLU A 38 55.63 15.67 -36.90
N ALA A 39 56.50 16.64 -36.60
CA ALA A 39 56.57 17.29 -35.29
C ALA A 39 55.29 18.10 -35.00
N ASP A 40 54.76 18.84 -35.97
CA ASP A 40 53.52 19.59 -35.85
C ASP A 40 52.30 18.66 -35.70
N HIS A 41 52.27 17.55 -36.45
CA HIS A 41 51.23 16.53 -36.33
C HIS A 41 51.27 15.90 -34.93
N LYS A 42 52.46 15.54 -34.43
CA LYS A 42 52.61 15.02 -33.06
C LYS A 42 52.15 16.03 -32.02
N ALA A 43 52.56 17.30 -32.14
CA ALA A 43 52.12 18.36 -31.25
C ALA A 43 50.59 18.58 -31.29
N SER A 44 49.97 18.42 -32.47
CA SER A 44 48.52 18.51 -32.62
C SER A 44 47.80 17.32 -31.96
N MET A 45 48.35 16.12 -32.07
CA MET A 45 47.81 14.91 -31.43
C MET A 45 47.96 14.97 -29.91
N ASP A 46 49.07 15.50 -29.39
CA ASP A 46 49.27 15.72 -27.96
C ASP A 46 48.28 16.75 -27.40
N LYS A 47 48.02 17.84 -28.13
CA LYS A 47 46.98 18.82 -27.77
C LYS A 47 45.59 18.17 -27.76
N LEU A 48 45.29 17.34 -28.76
CA LEU A 48 44.01 16.63 -28.87
C LEU A 48 43.84 15.63 -27.72
N ALA A 49 44.88 14.87 -27.38
CA ALA A 49 44.88 13.95 -26.24
C ALA A 49 44.67 14.69 -24.91
N ASN A 50 45.32 15.85 -24.73
CA ASN A 50 45.15 16.70 -23.55
C ASN A 50 43.75 17.33 -23.46
N ILE A 51 43.12 17.65 -24.59
CA ILE A 51 41.75 18.15 -24.62
C ILE A 51 40.77 17.01 -24.31
N LYS A 52 40.98 15.82 -24.88
CA LYS A 52 40.17 14.62 -24.59
C LYS A 52 40.20 14.25 -23.11
N SER A 53 41.39 14.22 -22.48
CA SER A 53 41.51 13.91 -21.05
C SER A 53 40.80 14.93 -20.15
N LYS A 54 40.83 16.23 -20.50
CA LYS A 54 40.07 17.27 -19.80
C LYS A 54 38.56 17.12 -19.99
N ILE A 55 38.12 16.73 -21.19
CA ILE A 55 36.71 16.47 -21.50
C ILE A 55 36.20 15.25 -20.73
N ASP A 56 36.99 14.17 -20.66
CA ASP A 56 36.62 12.95 -19.91
C ASP A 56 36.52 13.20 -18.39
N LEU A 57 37.31 14.13 -17.86
CA LEU A 57 37.18 14.58 -16.47
C LEU A 57 35.93 15.45 -16.24
N ALA A 58 35.55 16.28 -17.23
CA ALA A 58 34.45 17.24 -17.12
C ALA A 58 33.08 16.66 -17.46
N LEU A 59 33.00 15.68 -18.36
CA LEU A 59 31.75 15.03 -18.74
C LEU A 59 31.31 14.02 -17.68
N PRO A 60 30.01 13.95 -17.36
CA PRO A 60 29.49 12.98 -16.42
C PRO A 60 29.56 11.58 -17.05
N ASN A 61 30.45 10.74 -16.53
CA ASN A 61 30.52 9.34 -16.93
C ASN A 61 29.31 8.57 -16.37
N LYS A 62 28.62 7.79 -17.21
CA LYS A 62 27.37 7.09 -16.86
C LYS A 62 27.60 5.95 -15.87
N ASP A 63 28.81 5.41 -15.81
CA ASP A 63 29.18 4.32 -14.90
C ASP A 63 29.50 4.86 -13.50
N LYS A 64 28.64 4.57 -12.53
CA LYS A 64 28.73 5.05 -11.14
C LYS A 64 30.04 4.67 -10.44
N GLU A 65 30.70 3.59 -10.86
CA GLU A 65 31.88 3.03 -10.18
C GLU A 65 33.21 3.62 -10.67
N LYS A 66 33.27 4.16 -11.90
CA LYS A 66 34.49 4.69 -12.52
C LYS A 66 34.56 6.23 -12.48
N GLN A 67 33.93 6.83 -11.48
CA GLN A 67 33.87 8.30 -11.38
C GLN A 67 35.09 8.88 -10.69
N SER A 68 35.65 9.94 -11.31
CA SER A 68 36.74 10.73 -10.75
C SER A 68 36.35 11.31 -9.38
N PRO A 69 37.30 11.50 -8.44
CA PRO A 69 37.03 12.11 -7.13
C PRO A 69 36.27 13.44 -7.20
N ALA A 70 36.50 14.25 -8.24
CA ALA A 70 35.76 15.49 -8.47
C ALA A 70 34.29 15.25 -8.86
N GLN A 71 34.02 14.20 -9.64
CA GLN A 71 32.66 13.79 -10.03
C GLN A 71 31.88 13.26 -8.81
N LYS A 72 32.53 12.50 -7.93
CA LYS A 72 31.95 12.03 -6.66
C LYS A 72 31.55 13.22 -5.76
N ARG A 73 32.45 14.20 -5.57
CA ARG A 73 32.12 15.43 -4.82
C ARG A 73 30.98 16.23 -5.45
N ARG A 74 30.94 16.33 -6.77
CA ARG A 74 29.82 16.99 -7.47
C ARG A 74 28.50 16.27 -7.24
N GLN A 75 28.48 14.94 -7.28
CA GLN A 75 27.28 14.17 -6.97
C GLN A 75 26.85 14.30 -5.53
N GLU A 76 27.79 14.27 -4.59
CA GLU A 76 27.52 14.48 -3.18
C GLU A 76 26.92 15.87 -2.93
N LEU A 77 27.47 16.92 -3.55
CA LEU A 77 26.89 18.28 -3.47
C LEU A 77 25.49 18.36 -4.11
N ILE A 78 25.26 17.67 -5.22
CA ILE A 78 23.92 17.58 -5.83
C ILE A 78 22.95 16.83 -4.91
N ALA A 79 23.40 15.76 -4.27
CA ALA A 79 22.61 14.99 -3.32
C ALA A 79 22.26 15.85 -2.09
N GLN A 80 23.24 16.54 -1.51
CA GLN A 80 23.03 17.49 -0.40
C GLN A 80 22.10 18.63 -0.81
N ALA A 81 22.25 19.20 -2.01
CA ALA A 81 21.36 20.25 -2.51
C ALA A 81 19.92 19.76 -2.70
N ASN A 82 19.74 18.52 -3.20
CA ASN A 82 18.43 17.89 -3.33
C ASN A 82 17.81 17.59 -1.96
N GLU A 83 18.61 17.13 -1.00
CA GLU A 83 18.19 16.89 0.38
C GLU A 83 17.74 18.19 1.06
N ILE A 84 18.51 19.27 0.90
CA ILE A 84 18.13 20.60 1.40
C ILE A 84 16.82 21.06 0.75
N ARG A 85 16.67 20.88 -0.57
CA ARG A 85 15.42 21.21 -1.28
C ARG A 85 14.24 20.40 -0.75
N GLN A 86 14.41 19.11 -0.51
CA GLN A 86 13.37 18.25 0.08
C GLN A 86 13.01 18.68 1.49
N LYS A 87 14.00 18.94 2.36
CA LYS A 87 13.78 19.42 3.74
C LYS A 87 13.06 20.78 3.75
N GLN A 88 13.46 21.69 2.86
CA GLN A 88 12.78 22.99 2.71
C GLN A 88 11.35 22.84 2.18
N GLY A 89 11.12 21.93 1.22
CA GLY A 89 9.79 21.60 0.71
C GLY A 89 8.88 20.99 1.79
N ALA A 90 9.38 20.01 2.54
CA ALA A 90 8.68 19.40 3.66
C ALA A 90 8.35 20.43 4.75
N GLY A 91 9.29 21.32 5.09
CA GLY A 91 9.08 22.40 6.04
C GLY A 91 8.08 23.47 5.58
N LYS A 92 7.95 23.71 4.26
CA LYS A 92 6.90 24.58 3.71
C LYS A 92 5.53 23.91 3.78
N ASN A 93 5.44 22.63 3.40
CA ASN A 93 4.20 21.87 3.45
C ASN A 93 3.70 21.71 4.90
N ALA A 94 4.59 21.44 5.84
CA ALA A 94 4.25 21.37 7.26
C ALA A 94 3.73 22.73 7.79
N ARG A 95 4.37 23.84 7.43
CA ARG A 95 3.89 25.19 7.79
C ARG A 95 2.54 25.51 7.16
N GLY A 96 2.34 25.16 5.88
CA GLY A 96 1.04 25.30 5.21
C GLY A 96 -0.07 24.52 5.92
N ALA A 97 0.18 23.24 6.23
CA ALA A 97 -0.77 22.40 6.96
C ALA A 97 -1.11 22.96 8.34
N LYS A 98 -0.12 23.50 9.08
CA LYS A 98 -0.35 24.16 10.37
C LYS A 98 -1.15 25.46 10.23
N LEU A 99 -0.86 26.28 9.21
CA LEU A 99 -1.63 27.50 8.95
C LEU A 99 -3.08 27.18 8.56
N ASP A 100 -3.32 26.14 7.77
CA ASP A 100 -4.68 25.71 7.42
C ASP A 100 -5.41 25.13 8.63
N GLN A 101 -4.71 24.42 9.52
CA GLN A 101 -5.28 23.96 10.79
C GLN A 101 -5.67 25.15 11.68
N ILE A 102 -4.81 26.17 11.80
CA ILE A 102 -5.09 27.38 12.57
C ILE A 102 -6.31 28.09 12.00
N LYS A 103 -6.39 28.30 10.68
CA LYS A 103 -7.54 28.94 10.04
C LYS A 103 -8.85 28.18 10.31
N ARG A 104 -8.84 26.85 10.18
CA ARG A 104 -10.01 26.02 10.49
C ARG A 104 -10.45 26.17 11.95
N LEU A 105 -9.50 26.17 12.89
CA LEU A 105 -9.79 26.35 14.31
C LEU A 105 -10.31 27.76 14.61
N ASP A 106 -9.77 28.79 13.95
CA ASP A 106 -10.24 30.17 14.08
C ASP A 106 -11.67 30.32 13.54
N ASP A 107 -11.97 29.73 12.38
CA ASP A 107 -13.31 29.75 11.80
C ASP A 107 -14.33 28.99 12.67
N GLN A 108 -13.92 27.85 13.23
CA GLN A 108 -14.72 27.11 14.21
C GLN A 108 -14.95 27.93 15.48
N MET A 109 -13.92 28.58 16.02
CA MET A 109 -14.06 29.43 17.21
C MET A 109 -15.00 30.60 16.94
N ARG A 110 -14.86 31.28 15.79
CA ARG A 110 -15.78 32.37 15.37
C ARG A 110 -17.21 31.88 15.24
N SER A 111 -17.41 30.72 14.64
CA SER A 111 -18.72 30.07 14.54
C SER A 111 -19.29 29.79 15.94
N ARG A 112 -18.54 29.15 16.85
CA ARG A 112 -18.96 28.89 18.23
C ARG A 112 -19.29 30.17 19.01
N ILE A 113 -18.50 31.23 18.82
CA ILE A 113 -18.78 32.54 19.44
C ILE A 113 -20.09 33.11 18.89
N ASN A 114 -20.33 33.03 17.59
CA ASN A 114 -21.58 33.50 16.98
C ASN A 114 -22.77 32.65 17.41
N GLU A 115 -22.63 31.32 17.48
CA GLU A 115 -23.62 30.41 18.04
C GLU A 115 -23.94 30.77 19.49
N GLN A 116 -22.92 31.02 20.32
CA GLN A 116 -23.11 31.40 21.72
C GLN A 116 -23.78 32.77 21.85
N LYS A 117 -23.43 33.75 21.00
CA LYS A 117 -24.08 35.06 20.95
C LYS A 117 -25.54 34.93 20.53
N LEU A 118 -25.83 34.14 19.50
CA LEU A 118 -27.19 33.86 19.05
C LEU A 118 -27.99 33.08 20.08
N ALA A 119 -27.39 32.09 20.73
CA ALA A 119 -28.01 31.33 21.82
C ALA A 119 -28.36 32.26 22.99
N ARG A 120 -27.41 33.10 23.42
CA ARG A 120 -27.63 34.15 24.45
C ARG A 120 -28.67 35.19 24.03
N GLY A 121 -28.78 35.50 22.73
CA GLY A 121 -29.81 36.37 22.18
C GLY A 121 -31.20 35.72 22.12
N LYS A 122 -31.26 34.39 21.97
CA LYS A 122 -32.49 33.59 21.92
C LYS A 122 -33.05 33.23 23.29
N VAL A 123 -32.24 33.31 24.36
CA VAL A 123 -32.76 33.19 25.72
C VAL A 123 -33.65 34.40 25.98
N ALA A 124 -34.95 34.16 26.11
CA ALA A 124 -35.98 35.20 26.24
C ALA A 124 -35.89 35.99 27.56
N PHE A 125 -35.33 35.40 28.61
CA PHE A 125 -35.20 36.01 29.93
C PHE A 125 -33.74 35.91 30.38
N LYS A 126 -33.07 37.06 30.48
CA LYS A 126 -31.62 37.10 30.78
C LYS A 126 -31.34 37.27 32.27
N THR A 127 -32.30 37.84 32.99
CA THR A 127 -32.25 38.03 34.44
C THR A 127 -33.38 37.25 35.11
N VAL A 128 -33.17 36.89 36.37
CA VAL A 128 -34.20 36.22 37.19
C VAL A 128 -35.41 37.13 37.37
N ASP A 129 -35.19 38.44 37.52
CA ASP A 129 -36.28 39.42 37.66
C ASP A 129 -37.18 39.53 36.41
N GLU A 130 -36.63 39.39 35.20
CA GLU A 130 -37.42 39.34 33.96
C GLU A 130 -38.27 38.07 33.88
N LEU A 131 -37.72 36.95 34.34
CA LEU A 131 -38.43 35.67 34.41
C LEU A 131 -39.63 35.76 35.37
N ASP A 132 -39.44 36.32 36.55
CA ASP A 132 -40.50 36.46 37.57
C ASP A 132 -41.64 37.39 37.12
N ARG A 133 -41.31 38.48 36.41
CA ARG A 133 -42.33 39.38 35.82
C ARG A 133 -43.15 38.69 34.74
N GLN A 134 -42.50 37.87 33.91
CA GLN A 134 -43.22 37.12 32.88
C GLN A 134 -44.09 36.03 33.49
N ILE A 135 -43.64 35.36 34.55
CA ILE A 135 -44.44 34.38 35.29
C ILE A 135 -45.71 35.05 35.83
N ALA A 136 -45.59 36.22 36.48
CA ALA A 136 -46.75 36.97 36.96
C ALA A 136 -47.72 37.40 35.84
N HIS A 137 -47.18 37.77 34.67
CA HIS A 137 -48.00 38.11 33.51
C HIS A 137 -48.73 36.88 32.94
N LEU A 138 -48.04 35.75 32.81
CA LEU A 138 -48.65 34.49 32.35
C LEU A 138 -49.72 34.00 33.31
N ASP A 139 -49.48 34.08 34.62
CA ASP A 139 -50.50 33.76 35.64
C ASP A 139 -51.74 34.66 35.49
N SER A 140 -51.56 35.93 35.16
CA SER A 140 -52.68 36.83 34.87
C SER A 140 -53.47 36.42 33.61
N GLN A 141 -52.79 35.96 32.54
CA GLN A 141 -53.42 35.48 31.30
C GLN A 141 -54.10 34.12 31.47
N VAL A 142 -53.56 33.27 32.35
CA VAL A 142 -54.15 31.99 32.77
C VAL A 142 -55.45 32.24 33.50
N ASN A 143 -55.42 33.16 34.47
CA ASN A 143 -56.60 33.58 35.21
C ASN A 143 -57.65 34.27 34.30
N ALA A 144 -57.21 34.91 33.21
CA ALA A 144 -58.09 35.55 32.20
C ALA A 144 -58.63 34.60 31.10
N GLY A 145 -58.24 33.32 31.08
CA GLY A 145 -58.84 32.30 30.19
C GLY A 145 -58.22 32.12 28.79
N THR A 146 -57.16 32.87 28.44
CA THR A 146 -56.41 32.76 27.16
C THR A 146 -55.71 31.41 26.99
N MET A 147 -55.46 30.71 28.09
CA MET A 147 -54.78 29.40 28.13
C MET A 147 -55.53 28.29 27.39
N LYS A 148 -56.84 28.38 27.17
CA LYS A 148 -57.57 27.34 26.42
C LYS A 148 -57.19 27.34 24.92
N ILE A 149 -56.88 28.51 24.35
CA ILE A 149 -56.45 28.63 22.95
C ILE A 149 -54.97 28.26 22.82
N GLN A 150 -54.13 28.75 23.74
CA GLN A 150 -52.71 28.40 23.79
C GLN A 150 -52.50 26.89 24.03
N LYS A 151 -53.31 26.24 24.88
CA LYS A 151 -53.27 24.78 25.08
C LYS A 151 -53.57 24.01 23.78
N LYS A 152 -54.54 24.45 22.96
CA LYS A 152 -54.83 23.81 21.67
C LYS A 152 -53.70 23.98 20.66
N ALA A 153 -53.09 25.16 20.59
CA ALA A 153 -51.93 25.41 19.73
C ALA A 153 -50.68 24.62 20.18
N ALA A 154 -50.43 24.54 21.49
CA ALA A 154 -49.35 23.73 22.05
C ALA A 154 -49.56 22.23 21.77
N GLN A 155 -50.79 21.72 21.91
CA GLN A 155 -51.13 20.34 21.57
C GLN A 155 -50.92 20.02 20.08
N ALA A 156 -51.24 20.96 19.17
CA ALA A 156 -50.99 20.81 17.75
C ALA A 156 -49.49 20.77 17.43
N TYR A 157 -48.71 21.69 18.01
CA TYR A 157 -47.26 21.72 17.88
C TYR A 157 -46.60 20.46 18.44
N GLU A 158 -47.03 19.97 19.61
CA GLU A 158 -46.54 18.70 20.18
C GLU A 158 -46.88 17.50 19.28
N ARG A 159 -48.07 17.49 18.66
CA ARG A 159 -48.47 16.43 17.73
C ARG A 159 -47.59 16.46 16.48
N GLU A 160 -47.36 17.63 15.90
CA GLU A 160 -46.49 17.80 14.74
C GLU A 160 -45.03 17.43 15.06
N ALA A 161 -44.51 17.86 16.22
CA ALA A 161 -43.18 17.50 16.68
C ALA A 161 -43.04 15.99 16.90
N ARG A 162 -44.06 15.33 17.47
CA ARG A 162 -44.10 13.86 17.60
C ARG A 162 -44.16 13.17 16.25
N ASN A 163 -44.94 13.68 15.31
CA ASN A 163 -45.03 13.12 13.94
C ASN A 163 -43.67 13.24 13.24
N LYS A 164 -43.04 14.42 13.27
CA LYS A 164 -41.70 14.65 12.70
C LYS A 164 -40.62 13.80 13.35
N ALA A 165 -40.72 13.57 14.67
CA ALA A 165 -39.81 12.66 15.37
C ALA A 165 -40.03 11.20 14.97
N ARG A 166 -41.28 10.76 14.76
CA ARG A 166 -41.58 9.42 14.26
C ARG A 166 -41.11 9.24 12.82
N GLU A 167 -41.35 10.21 11.95
CA GLU A 167 -40.88 10.21 10.55
C GLU A 167 -39.35 10.17 10.49
N ARG A 168 -38.66 10.96 11.32
CA ARG A 168 -37.19 10.88 11.42
C ARG A 168 -36.73 9.49 11.87
N ARG A 169 -37.37 8.90 12.89
CA ARG A 169 -37.02 7.55 13.37
C ARG A 169 -37.31 6.47 12.33
N GLN A 170 -38.42 6.58 11.61
CA GLN A 170 -38.76 5.67 10.50
C GLN A 170 -37.71 5.81 9.39
N ALA A 171 -37.40 7.03 8.94
CA ALA A 171 -36.37 7.26 7.94
C ALA A 171 -34.98 6.78 8.40
N GLU A 172 -34.63 6.93 9.68
CA GLU A 172 -33.38 6.42 10.24
C GLU A 172 -33.35 4.88 10.28
N ASN A 173 -34.44 4.25 10.69
CA ASN A 173 -34.58 2.79 10.67
C ASN A 173 -34.52 2.25 9.23
N ASP A 174 -35.24 2.88 8.30
CA ASP A 174 -35.25 2.50 6.88
C ASP A 174 -33.84 2.62 6.29
N ARG A 175 -33.11 3.71 6.60
CA ARG A 175 -31.71 3.88 6.21
C ARG A 175 -30.82 2.81 6.83
N TYR A 176 -30.99 2.50 8.11
CA TYR A 176 -30.24 1.44 8.79
C TYR A 176 -30.49 0.07 8.16
N HIS A 177 -31.74 -0.26 7.86
CA HIS A 177 -32.09 -1.53 7.19
C HIS A 177 -31.52 -1.58 5.77
N LEU A 178 -31.61 -0.49 5.00
CA LEU A 178 -31.00 -0.39 3.66
C LEU A 178 -29.47 -0.51 3.71
N GLU A 179 -28.82 0.14 4.66
CA GLU A 179 -27.36 0.06 4.84
C GLU A 179 -26.91 -1.34 5.26
N ARG A 180 -27.65 -1.99 6.17
CA ARG A 180 -27.38 -3.38 6.56
C ARG A 180 -27.54 -4.34 5.38
N LYS A 181 -28.61 -4.21 4.60
CA LYS A 181 -28.85 -5.04 3.41
C LYS A 181 -27.78 -4.85 2.35
N LYS A 182 -27.36 -3.59 2.10
CA LYS A 182 -26.23 -3.30 1.22
C LYS A 182 -24.93 -3.94 1.72
N ALA A 183 -24.65 -3.84 3.01
CA ALA A 183 -23.48 -4.49 3.59
C ALA A 183 -23.53 -6.03 3.47
N ASP A 184 -24.70 -6.64 3.65
CA ASP A 184 -24.89 -8.08 3.49
C ASP A 184 -24.70 -8.51 2.01
N ALA A 185 -25.20 -7.72 1.05
CA ALA A 185 -24.98 -7.94 -0.38
C ALA A 185 -23.50 -7.77 -0.78
N GLU A 186 -22.84 -6.73 -0.27
CA GLU A 186 -21.40 -6.50 -0.46
C GLU A 186 -20.57 -7.63 0.14
N ARG A 187 -20.95 -8.15 1.32
CA ARG A 187 -20.30 -9.30 1.95
C ARG A 187 -20.46 -10.57 1.10
N LEU A 188 -21.67 -10.85 0.59
CA LEU A 188 -21.93 -12.00 -0.27
C LEU A 188 -21.12 -11.92 -1.58
N LEU A 189 -21.00 -10.72 -2.16
CA LEU A 189 -20.18 -10.49 -3.34
C LEU A 189 -18.69 -10.65 -3.02
N ALA A 190 -18.23 -10.11 -1.89
CA ALA A 190 -16.84 -10.23 -1.45
C ALA A 190 -16.44 -11.69 -1.25
N GLU A 191 -17.24 -12.48 -0.52
CA GLU A 191 -17.00 -13.91 -0.30
C GLU A 191 -17.02 -14.71 -1.61
N ALA A 192 -17.88 -14.34 -2.56
CA ALA A 192 -17.90 -14.97 -3.88
C ALA A 192 -16.74 -14.53 -4.79
N SER A 193 -16.16 -13.36 -4.55
CA SER A 193 -15.02 -12.83 -5.28
C SER A 193 -13.68 -13.36 -4.79
N ASP A 194 -13.65 -13.99 -3.62
CA ASP A 194 -12.48 -14.70 -3.13
C ASP A 194 -12.11 -15.81 -4.14
N PRO A 195 -10.86 -15.88 -4.61
CA PRO A 195 -10.46 -16.87 -5.59
C PRO A 195 -10.81 -18.29 -5.13
N ALA A 196 -11.44 -19.05 -6.02
CA ALA A 196 -11.81 -20.43 -5.74
C ALA A 196 -10.57 -21.27 -5.40
N TYR A 197 -10.74 -22.25 -4.52
CA TYR A 197 -9.71 -23.19 -4.08
C TYR A 197 -8.51 -22.57 -3.33
N LEU A 198 -8.63 -21.36 -2.77
CA LEU A 198 -7.50 -20.71 -2.07
C LEU A 198 -6.98 -21.50 -0.88
N GLU A 199 -7.86 -22.05 -0.05
CA GLU A 199 -7.48 -22.84 1.12
C GLU A 199 -6.84 -24.16 0.70
N GLU A 200 -7.37 -24.78 -0.35
CA GLU A 200 -6.84 -26.01 -0.95
C GLU A 200 -5.46 -25.77 -1.56
N ILE A 201 -5.25 -24.65 -2.27
CA ILE A 201 -3.95 -24.27 -2.81
C ILE A 201 -2.95 -23.97 -1.69
N ARG A 202 -3.37 -23.31 -0.60
CA ARG A 202 -2.51 -23.04 0.57
C ARG A 202 -2.08 -24.32 1.25
N ARG A 203 -3.01 -25.26 1.46
CA ARG A 203 -2.74 -26.60 2.02
C ARG A 203 -1.85 -27.44 1.11
N ALA A 204 -2.05 -27.36 -0.22
CA ALA A 204 -1.17 -28.03 -1.17
C ALA A 204 0.26 -27.48 -1.12
N GLN A 205 0.40 -26.15 -0.97
CA GLN A 205 1.70 -25.50 -0.84
C GLN A 205 2.39 -25.78 0.51
N SER A 206 1.64 -25.83 1.62
CA SER A 206 2.20 -26.25 2.92
C SER A 206 2.66 -27.70 2.89
N LEU A 207 1.88 -28.58 2.26
CA LEU A 207 2.22 -29.98 2.08
C LEU A 207 3.46 -30.15 1.19
N LEU A 208 3.55 -29.41 0.08
CA LEU A 208 4.71 -29.47 -0.81
C LEU A 208 5.99 -28.97 -0.11
N ARG A 209 5.90 -27.93 0.72
CA ARG A 209 7.02 -27.46 1.58
C ARG A 209 7.45 -28.48 2.62
N TYR A 210 6.52 -29.29 3.11
CA TYR A 210 6.80 -30.33 4.10
C TYR A 210 7.37 -31.61 3.46
N LEU A 211 6.83 -32.03 2.32
CA LEU A 211 7.27 -33.22 1.58
C LEU A 211 8.58 -32.99 0.81
N ASP A 212 8.84 -31.76 0.36
CA ASP A 212 10.05 -31.36 -0.35
C ASP A 212 10.64 -30.07 0.24
N PRO A 213 11.26 -30.15 1.42
CA PRO A 213 11.93 -29.02 2.05
C PRO A 213 13.19 -28.59 1.28
N ALA A 214 13.74 -29.44 0.40
CA ALA A 214 14.94 -29.15 -0.39
C ALA A 214 14.62 -28.24 -1.59
N ALA A 215 13.54 -28.50 -2.33
CA ALA A 215 13.05 -27.58 -3.37
C ALA A 215 12.56 -26.23 -2.79
N ALA A 216 12.20 -26.19 -1.51
CA ALA A 216 11.88 -24.95 -0.80
C ALA A 216 13.12 -24.10 -0.40
N GLN A 217 14.35 -24.63 -0.53
CA GLN A 217 15.58 -23.87 -0.24
C GLN A 217 16.14 -23.09 -1.44
N GLU A 218 15.80 -23.44 -2.69
CA GLU A 218 16.49 -22.87 -3.86
C GLU A 218 16.03 -21.47 -4.30
N GLU A 219 15.01 -20.88 -3.69
CA GLU A 219 14.66 -19.47 -3.91
C GLU A 219 14.43 -18.76 -2.56
N LYS A 220 15.40 -18.87 -1.63
CA LYS A 220 15.63 -17.76 -0.69
C LYS A 220 16.26 -16.62 -1.46
N ALA A 221 15.44 -15.93 -2.25
CA ALA A 221 15.76 -14.61 -2.77
C ALA A 221 16.36 -13.78 -1.63
N PRO A 222 17.46 -13.03 -1.85
CA PRO A 222 18.29 -12.51 -0.77
C PRO A 222 17.48 -11.64 0.21
N LEU A 223 17.10 -12.22 1.35
CA LEU A 223 16.47 -11.54 2.49
C LEU A 223 17.45 -10.61 3.23
N LEU A 224 18.50 -10.15 2.54
CA LEU A 224 19.51 -9.20 3.00
C LEU A 224 19.46 -7.88 2.22
N ALA A 225 18.37 -7.58 1.51
CA ALA A 225 18.03 -6.20 1.21
C ALA A 225 17.38 -5.59 2.45
N ASP A 226 18.22 -5.01 3.31
CA ASP A 226 17.87 -4.33 4.56
C ASP A 226 16.78 -3.28 4.31
N ARG A 227 15.51 -3.62 4.56
CA ARG A 227 14.34 -2.72 4.34
C ARG A 227 14.19 -1.67 5.43
N GLY A 228 15.29 -1.21 6.05
CA GLY A 228 15.28 -0.15 7.06
C GLY A 228 14.43 -0.44 8.31
N LEU A 229 14.02 -1.70 8.49
CA LEU A 229 13.19 -2.19 9.59
C LEU A 229 14.00 -3.03 10.60
N GLY A 230 15.29 -3.23 10.34
CA GLY A 230 16.22 -3.78 11.31
C GLY A 230 16.41 -2.80 12.46
N ALA A 231 16.40 -3.29 13.70
CA ALA A 231 16.58 -2.49 14.90
C ALA A 231 17.92 -1.72 14.84
N GLN A 232 17.84 -0.43 14.55
CA GLN A 232 18.98 0.47 14.60
C GLN A 232 19.29 0.73 16.09
N ALA A 233 20.53 0.51 16.51
CA ALA A 233 20.95 0.76 17.89
C ALA A 233 20.85 2.26 18.21
N GLU A 234 19.75 2.68 18.82
CA GLU A 234 19.58 4.05 19.29
C GLU A 234 20.50 4.32 20.50
N ARG A 235 21.31 5.39 20.36
CA ARG A 235 22.17 6.03 21.37
C ARG A 235 23.28 5.16 21.96
N LYS A 236 24.51 5.37 21.48
CA LYS A 236 25.70 5.11 22.29
C LYS A 236 25.68 6.10 23.46
N VAL A 237 25.42 5.61 24.68
CA VAL A 237 25.70 6.38 25.89
C VAL A 237 27.21 6.59 25.92
N ASP A 238 27.64 7.85 25.88
CA ASP A 238 29.04 8.23 25.98
C ASP A 238 29.51 7.99 27.42
N ASP A 239 30.28 6.92 27.62
CA ASP A 239 30.75 6.44 28.93
C ASP A 239 31.77 7.39 29.59
N ALA A 240 32.15 8.49 28.93
CA ALA A 240 33.15 9.44 29.44
C ALA A 240 32.64 10.32 30.62
N GLY A 241 31.34 10.32 30.92
CA GLY A 241 30.73 11.22 31.92
C GLY A 241 30.37 10.62 33.28
N ILE A 242 30.49 9.30 33.49
CA ILE A 242 30.02 8.66 34.72
C ILE A 242 31.13 8.67 35.78
N LYS A 243 31.07 9.62 36.73
CA LYS A 243 31.89 9.61 37.95
C LYS A 243 31.22 8.74 39.02
N GLY A 244 31.57 7.45 39.04
CA GLY A 244 31.13 6.45 40.01
C GLY A 244 31.55 5.04 39.56
N THR A 245 31.48 4.05 40.46
CA THR A 245 31.81 2.65 40.14
C THR A 245 30.86 2.09 39.08
N LYS A 246 31.39 1.84 37.88
CA LYS A 246 30.66 1.22 36.76
C LYS A 246 30.22 -0.18 37.14
N ILE A 247 28.91 -0.43 37.19
CA ILE A 247 28.37 -1.79 37.25
C ILE A 247 28.58 -2.40 35.87
N LEU A 248 29.55 -3.30 35.77
CA LEU A 248 29.90 -4.00 34.54
C LEU A 248 28.74 -4.89 34.07
N SER A 249 28.61 -5.01 32.74
CA SER A 249 27.60 -5.84 32.11
C SER A 249 27.81 -7.31 32.48
N LYS A 250 26.74 -8.12 32.43
CA LYS A 250 26.74 -9.51 32.91
C LYS A 250 27.85 -10.40 32.33
N LYS A 251 28.43 -10.06 31.17
CA LYS A 251 29.56 -10.77 30.55
C LYS A 251 30.90 -10.51 31.23
N ASP A 252 31.10 -9.32 31.81
CA ASP A 252 32.35 -8.93 32.46
C ASP A 252 32.33 -9.22 33.98
N ARG A 253 31.23 -9.76 34.50
CA ARG A 253 31.06 -10.13 35.93
C ARG A 253 31.16 -11.65 36.17
N GLU A 254 31.49 -12.43 35.13
CA GLU A 254 31.51 -13.90 35.20
C GLU A 254 32.72 -14.45 35.96
N GLU A 255 33.77 -13.67 36.21
CA GLU A 255 34.98 -14.14 36.92
C GLU A 255 34.83 -14.18 38.47
N ASP A 256 33.86 -13.46 39.04
CA ASP A 256 33.56 -13.46 40.49
C ASP A 256 32.38 -14.39 40.87
N PHE A 257 31.81 -15.12 39.91
CA PHE A 257 30.75 -16.08 40.18
C PHE A 257 31.35 -17.49 40.31
N PHE A 258 31.42 -17.97 41.54
CA PHE A 258 31.82 -19.34 41.93
C PHE A 258 31.60 -20.39 40.82
N PRO A 259 32.63 -21.18 40.43
CA PRO A 259 32.48 -22.16 39.36
C PRO A 259 31.46 -23.23 39.76
N ALA A 260 30.27 -23.17 39.16
CA ALA A 260 29.27 -24.20 39.29
C ALA A 260 29.82 -25.52 38.70
N THR A 261 30.05 -26.48 39.59
CA THR A 261 30.46 -27.85 39.29
C THR A 261 29.57 -28.48 38.22
N LYS A 262 30.19 -28.91 37.11
CA LYS A 262 29.59 -29.68 36.02
C LYS A 262 28.93 -30.96 36.54
N LYS A 263 27.63 -31.14 36.28
CA LYS A 263 26.98 -32.46 36.24
C LYS A 263 26.09 -32.61 34.99
N GLY A 264 26.68 -33.28 34.01
CA GLY A 264 26.08 -34.05 32.91
C GLY A 264 24.78 -33.60 32.24
N LYS A 265 24.89 -33.15 30.98
CA LYS A 265 23.89 -33.49 29.94
C LYS A 265 24.60 -33.74 28.61
N LYS A 266 24.60 -35.02 28.21
CA LYS A 266 25.12 -35.56 26.96
C LYS A 266 24.42 -34.87 25.78
N GLY A 267 25.14 -34.03 25.04
CA GLY A 267 24.77 -33.59 23.70
C GLY A 267 25.70 -34.30 22.72
N ALA A 268 25.23 -35.39 22.11
CA ALA A 268 25.89 -35.95 20.94
C ALA A 268 25.55 -35.06 19.74
N ALA A 269 26.58 -34.61 19.03
CA ALA A 269 26.46 -33.96 17.74
C ALA A 269 25.75 -34.90 16.77
N ALA A 270 24.62 -34.46 16.22
CA ALA A 270 23.98 -35.14 15.10
C ALA A 270 24.82 -34.86 13.85
N ALA A 271 25.64 -35.83 13.48
CA ALA A 271 26.20 -35.95 12.15
C ALA A 271 25.05 -36.11 11.15
N ALA A 272 25.20 -35.45 9.99
CA ALA A 272 24.36 -35.65 8.84
C ALA A 272 24.34 -37.15 8.46
N ALA A 273 23.19 -37.79 8.64
CA ALA A 273 22.94 -39.14 8.18
C ALA A 273 21.88 -39.06 7.07
N SER A 274 22.29 -39.41 5.85
CA SER A 274 21.38 -39.73 4.75
C SER A 274 20.43 -40.86 5.18
N PRO A 275 19.16 -40.86 4.74
CA PRO A 275 18.12 -41.69 5.34
C PRO A 275 18.27 -43.15 4.92
N ALA A 276 18.22 -44.03 5.90
CA ALA A 276 18.14 -45.48 5.71
C ALA A 276 16.72 -45.87 5.26
N GLU A 277 16.66 -46.77 4.28
CA GLU A 277 15.44 -47.42 3.79
C GLU A 277 14.64 -48.03 4.97
N GLY A 278 13.38 -47.61 5.11
CA GLY A 278 12.39 -48.26 5.98
C GLY A 278 12.02 -47.57 7.30
N ALA A 279 12.54 -46.37 7.60
CA ALA A 279 12.07 -45.61 8.76
C ALA A 279 10.68 -45.00 8.50
N LYS A 280 9.69 -45.37 9.33
CA LYS A 280 8.32 -44.83 9.31
C LYS A 280 8.36 -43.30 9.22
N PHE A 281 7.83 -42.75 8.13
CA PHE A 281 7.84 -41.32 7.88
C PHE A 281 6.98 -40.62 8.93
N SER A 282 7.60 -39.76 9.75
CA SER A 282 6.92 -39.06 10.85
C SER A 282 6.12 -37.88 10.33
N CYS A 283 4.95 -38.15 9.76
CA CYS A 283 4.01 -37.15 9.27
C CYS A 283 3.25 -36.48 10.45
N PRO A 284 3.35 -35.15 10.68
CA PRO A 284 2.56 -34.45 11.68
C PRO A 284 1.06 -34.64 11.43
N PRO A 285 0.22 -34.62 12.49
CA PRO A 285 -1.23 -34.77 12.33
C PRO A 285 -1.84 -33.74 11.37
N SER A 286 -1.33 -32.51 11.34
CA SER A 286 -1.76 -31.48 10.40
C SER A 286 -1.47 -31.83 8.93
N VAL A 287 -0.36 -32.53 8.67
CA VAL A 287 0.03 -32.95 7.31
C VAL A 287 -0.81 -34.15 6.87
N VAL A 288 -1.17 -35.03 7.81
CA VAL A 288 -2.10 -36.13 7.56
C VAL A 288 -3.51 -35.59 7.27
N GLU A 289 -3.96 -34.56 8.00
CA GLU A 289 -5.22 -33.86 7.75
C GLU A 289 -5.22 -33.16 6.38
N ASP A 290 -4.13 -32.47 6.01
CA ASP A 290 -3.98 -31.83 4.70
C ASP A 290 -3.98 -32.86 3.55
N CYS A 291 -3.30 -34.00 3.72
CA CYS A 291 -3.34 -35.12 2.76
C CYS A 291 -4.76 -35.70 2.63
N ALA A 292 -5.43 -35.95 3.75
CA ALA A 292 -6.79 -36.50 3.78
C ALA A 292 -7.81 -35.53 3.17
N ALA A 293 -7.70 -34.23 3.46
CA ALA A 293 -8.53 -33.18 2.87
C ALA A 293 -8.37 -33.10 1.34
N MET A 294 -7.18 -33.43 0.82
CA MET A 294 -6.92 -33.50 -0.61
C MET A 294 -7.23 -34.88 -1.21
N GLY A 295 -7.66 -35.87 -0.42
CA GLY A 295 -7.88 -37.25 -0.89
C GLY A 295 -6.60 -37.89 -1.44
N ILE A 296 -5.46 -37.64 -0.77
CA ILE A 296 -4.17 -38.25 -1.06
C ILE A 296 -3.80 -39.11 0.15
N ASP A 297 -3.40 -40.36 -0.08
CA ASP A 297 -3.02 -41.26 1.00
C ASP A 297 -1.72 -40.74 1.65
N PRO A 298 -1.68 -40.54 2.99
CA PRO A 298 -0.48 -40.09 3.66
C PRO A 298 0.72 -41.01 3.35
N PRO A 299 1.91 -40.45 3.06
CA PRO A 299 3.09 -41.27 2.77
C PRO A 299 3.46 -42.09 4.00
N MET A 300 3.21 -43.39 3.93
CA MET A 300 3.51 -44.35 5.00
C MET A 300 5.01 -44.68 5.07
N SER A 301 5.73 -44.48 3.96
CA SER A 301 7.18 -44.68 3.85
C SER A 301 7.87 -43.54 3.10
N ALA A 302 9.17 -43.36 3.34
CA ALA A 302 9.99 -42.39 2.60
C ALA A 302 10.02 -42.63 1.08
N ALA A 303 9.69 -43.85 0.63
CA ALA A 303 9.59 -44.21 -0.78
C ALA A 303 8.35 -43.64 -1.47
N ASP A 304 7.28 -43.34 -0.73
CA ASP A 304 6.00 -42.88 -1.29
C ASP A 304 5.98 -41.34 -1.48
N ILE A 305 6.89 -40.63 -0.81
CA ILE A 305 7.05 -39.17 -0.88
C ILE A 305 7.06 -38.64 -2.33
N PRO A 306 7.88 -39.14 -3.28
CA PRO A 306 7.87 -38.65 -4.66
C PRO A 306 6.50 -38.82 -5.34
N SER A 307 5.85 -39.98 -5.22
CA SER A 307 4.53 -40.19 -5.82
C SER A 307 3.45 -39.27 -5.23
N VAL A 308 3.49 -39.03 -3.92
CA VAL A 308 2.59 -38.09 -3.24
C VAL A 308 2.87 -36.66 -3.71
N THR A 309 4.13 -36.26 -3.88
CA THR A 309 4.46 -34.92 -4.40
C THR A 309 3.98 -34.69 -5.83
N GLU A 310 4.00 -35.70 -6.70
CA GLU A 310 3.45 -35.60 -8.06
C GLU A 310 1.93 -35.47 -8.04
N GLN A 311 1.24 -36.23 -7.18
CA GLN A 311 -0.21 -36.11 -7.01
C GLN A 311 -0.62 -34.74 -6.43
N VAL A 312 0.15 -34.20 -5.49
CA VAL A 312 -0.06 -32.85 -4.94
C VAL A 312 0.15 -31.79 -6.02
N LYS A 313 1.20 -31.90 -6.84
CA LYS A 313 1.45 -30.98 -7.96
C LYS A 313 0.35 -31.05 -9.01
N ALA A 314 -0.09 -32.25 -9.39
CA ALA A 314 -1.18 -32.44 -10.36
C ALA A 314 -2.51 -31.82 -9.88
N LYS A 315 -2.86 -31.99 -8.60
CA LYS A 315 -4.06 -31.34 -8.01
C LYS A 315 -3.90 -29.82 -7.91
N LEU A 316 -2.70 -29.34 -7.58
CA LEU A 316 -2.38 -27.91 -7.53
C LEU A 316 -2.53 -27.25 -8.92
N ASP A 317 -2.09 -27.92 -9.98
CA ASP A 317 -2.24 -27.43 -11.35
C ASP A 317 -3.71 -27.47 -11.80
N HIS A 318 -4.47 -28.52 -11.44
CA HIS A 318 -5.91 -28.57 -11.67
C HIS A 318 -6.66 -27.42 -10.97
N TRP A 319 -6.39 -27.17 -9.69
CA TRP A 319 -7.02 -26.08 -8.95
C TRP A 319 -6.67 -24.72 -9.51
N LYS A 320 -5.42 -24.49 -9.93
CA LYS A 320 -5.03 -23.24 -10.61
C LYS A 320 -5.73 -23.06 -11.96
N ALA A 321 -5.91 -24.14 -12.73
CA ALA A 321 -6.59 -24.09 -14.02
C ALA A 321 -8.09 -23.84 -13.87
N ASP A 322 -8.76 -24.46 -12.90
CA ASP A 322 -10.20 -24.34 -12.67
C ASP A 322 -10.57 -23.11 -11.79
N GLN A 323 -9.59 -22.50 -11.10
CA GLN A 323 -9.80 -21.38 -10.19
C GLN A 323 -10.54 -20.21 -10.84
N ALA A 324 -10.14 -19.81 -12.05
CA ALA A 324 -10.78 -18.68 -12.74
C ALA A 324 -12.24 -18.99 -13.10
N ALA A 325 -12.51 -20.19 -13.61
CA ALA A 325 -13.85 -20.61 -14.03
C ALA A 325 -14.81 -20.76 -12.84
N GLN A 326 -14.34 -21.33 -11.73
CA GLN A 326 -15.16 -21.49 -10.53
C GLN A 326 -15.39 -20.18 -9.80
N THR A 327 -14.41 -19.28 -9.76
CA THR A 327 -14.60 -17.93 -9.19
C THR A 327 -15.68 -17.18 -9.98
N GLN A 328 -15.67 -17.27 -11.31
CA GLN A 328 -16.71 -16.66 -12.14
C GLN A 328 -18.11 -17.25 -11.85
N LYS A 329 -18.22 -18.58 -11.77
CA LYS A 329 -19.49 -19.24 -11.40
C LYS A 329 -19.97 -18.87 -9.99
N ASN A 330 -19.06 -18.68 -9.04
CA ASN A 330 -19.40 -18.26 -7.69
C ASN A 330 -19.90 -16.81 -7.67
N ILE A 331 -19.23 -15.91 -8.40
CA ILE A 331 -19.65 -14.52 -8.58
C ILE A 331 -21.03 -14.44 -9.26
N GLU A 332 -21.28 -15.25 -10.29
CA GLU A 332 -22.58 -15.31 -10.97
C GLU A 332 -23.68 -15.81 -10.04
N LYS A 333 -23.43 -16.88 -9.28
CA LYS A 333 -24.38 -17.38 -8.27
C LYS A 333 -24.65 -16.35 -7.17
N ALA A 334 -23.64 -15.60 -6.73
CA ALA A 334 -23.81 -14.54 -5.73
C ALA A 334 -24.62 -13.37 -6.29
N LYS A 335 -24.36 -12.95 -7.53
CA LYS A 335 -25.17 -11.93 -8.21
C LYS A 335 -26.62 -12.38 -8.41
N ALA A 336 -26.84 -13.64 -8.78
CA ALA A 336 -28.18 -14.20 -8.91
C ALA A 336 -28.93 -14.23 -7.57
N LYS A 337 -28.24 -14.56 -6.46
CA LYS A 337 -28.80 -14.50 -5.11
C LYS A 337 -29.12 -13.08 -4.66
N ILE A 338 -28.25 -12.10 -4.96
CA ILE A 338 -28.53 -10.68 -4.67
C ILE A 338 -29.75 -10.21 -5.47
N ALA A 339 -29.84 -10.56 -6.75
CA ALA A 339 -31.00 -10.22 -7.58
C ALA A 339 -32.29 -10.88 -7.08
N ALA A 340 -32.23 -12.13 -6.60
CA ALA A 340 -33.38 -12.81 -6.00
C ALA A 340 -33.81 -12.14 -4.69
N LEU A 341 -32.87 -11.76 -3.82
CA LEU A 341 -33.16 -11.02 -2.58
C LEU A 341 -33.73 -9.63 -2.86
N GLU A 342 -33.21 -8.92 -3.87
CA GLU A 342 -33.78 -7.63 -4.29
C GLU A 342 -35.19 -7.78 -4.85
N ALA A 343 -35.46 -8.84 -5.62
CA ALA A 343 -36.81 -9.14 -6.13
C ALA A 343 -37.79 -9.50 -5.02
N GLU A 344 -37.39 -10.36 -4.07
CA GLU A 344 -38.19 -10.69 -2.89
C GLU A 344 -38.50 -9.43 -2.06
N GLU A 345 -37.53 -8.54 -1.89
CA GLU A 345 -37.75 -7.26 -1.19
C GLU A 345 -38.70 -6.31 -1.92
N GLU A 346 -38.64 -6.24 -3.25
CA GLU A 346 -39.61 -5.46 -4.02
C GLU A 346 -41.02 -6.06 -3.91
N THR A 347 -41.16 -7.39 -3.84
CA THR A 347 -42.45 -8.04 -3.58
C THR A 347 -42.95 -7.83 -2.15
N GLU A 348 -42.07 -7.77 -1.15
CA GLU A 348 -42.46 -7.44 0.23
C GLU A 348 -42.88 -5.97 0.37
N LYS A 349 -42.25 -5.04 -0.36
CA LYS A 349 -42.65 -3.62 -0.39
C LYS A 349 -44.03 -3.41 -1.04
N THR A 350 -44.36 -4.16 -2.09
CA THR A 350 -45.67 -4.07 -2.76
C THR A 350 -46.77 -4.74 -1.94
N ASN A 351 -46.49 -5.88 -1.30
CA ASN A 351 -47.44 -6.56 -0.41
C ASN A 351 -47.64 -5.84 0.93
N GLY A 352 -46.63 -5.15 1.44
CA GLY A 352 -46.74 -4.29 2.64
C GLY A 352 -47.61 -3.04 2.44
N ALA A 353 -47.89 -2.66 1.19
CA ALA A 353 -48.77 -1.54 0.85
C ALA A 353 -50.25 -1.95 0.66
N ASN A 354 -50.54 -3.21 0.31
CA ASN A 354 -51.88 -3.72 0.08
C ASN A 354 -52.27 -4.77 1.15
N GLY A 355 -52.59 -4.28 2.35
CA GLY A 355 -53.31 -5.06 3.35
C GLY A 355 -54.80 -5.19 3.01
N ALA A 356 -55.14 -5.85 1.91
CA ALA A 356 -56.47 -6.41 1.60
C ALA A 356 -56.36 -7.26 0.32
N ASP A 357 -56.83 -8.51 0.38
CA ASP A 357 -56.90 -9.51 -0.70
C ASP A 357 -55.58 -10.14 -1.19
N THR A 358 -55.02 -11.04 -0.38
CA THR A 358 -53.92 -11.96 -0.77
C THR A 358 -54.25 -13.43 -0.49
N SER A 359 -55.51 -13.85 -0.67
CA SER A 359 -55.86 -15.28 -0.68
C SER A 359 -55.92 -15.88 -2.09
N ASP A 360 -56.37 -15.13 -3.11
CA ASP A 360 -56.49 -15.69 -4.48
C ASP A 360 -55.15 -15.74 -5.25
N ALA A 361 -54.26 -14.76 -5.05
CA ALA A 361 -53.00 -14.71 -5.79
C ALA A 361 -51.98 -15.79 -5.37
N VAL A 362 -52.06 -16.25 -4.11
CA VAL A 362 -51.19 -17.32 -3.59
C VAL A 362 -51.62 -18.71 -4.08
N ASP A 363 -52.92 -18.90 -4.34
CA ASP A 363 -53.45 -20.15 -4.87
C ASP A 363 -53.18 -20.30 -6.38
N GLU A 364 -53.07 -19.20 -7.13
CA GLU A 364 -52.71 -19.22 -8.55
C GLU A 364 -51.21 -19.50 -8.77
N VAL A 365 -50.34 -18.82 -8.01
CA VAL A 365 -48.87 -19.03 -8.10
C VAL A 365 -48.46 -20.43 -7.63
N THR A 366 -49.16 -21.01 -6.65
CA THR A 366 -48.88 -22.40 -6.21
C THR A 366 -49.42 -23.47 -7.17
N LYS A 367 -50.35 -23.11 -8.06
CA LYS A 367 -50.83 -23.97 -9.15
C LYS A 367 -49.82 -23.98 -10.30
N ASP A 368 -49.32 -22.82 -10.70
CA ASP A 368 -48.31 -22.70 -11.76
C ASP A 368 -47.00 -23.40 -11.38
N LEU A 369 -46.61 -23.38 -10.10
CA LEU A 369 -45.44 -24.14 -9.61
C LEU A 369 -45.63 -25.66 -9.64
N LYS A 370 -46.87 -26.15 -9.55
CA LYS A 370 -47.19 -27.59 -9.63
C LYS A 370 -47.27 -28.07 -11.07
N GLU A 371 -47.80 -27.28 -11.99
CA GLU A 371 -47.81 -27.65 -13.42
C GLU A 371 -46.40 -27.68 -14.00
N THR A 372 -45.57 -26.68 -13.68
CA THR A 372 -44.16 -26.65 -14.10
C THR A 372 -43.31 -27.79 -13.52
N SER A 373 -43.57 -28.23 -12.28
CA SER A 373 -42.87 -29.37 -11.69
C SER A 373 -43.30 -30.74 -12.26
N VAL A 374 -44.44 -30.83 -12.94
CA VAL A 374 -44.94 -32.08 -13.53
C VAL A 374 -44.49 -32.22 -14.99
N GLU A 375 -44.37 -31.12 -15.72
CA GLU A 375 -43.88 -31.11 -17.10
C GLU A 375 -42.37 -31.42 -17.22
N ASP A 376 -41.58 -31.18 -16.18
CA ASP A 376 -40.14 -31.53 -16.13
C ASP A 376 -39.86 -32.98 -15.71
N LYS A 377 -40.91 -33.80 -15.51
CA LYS A 377 -40.82 -35.22 -15.10
C LYS A 377 -41.54 -36.21 -16.03
N ALA A 378 -42.03 -35.78 -17.19
CA ALA A 378 -42.68 -36.63 -18.18
C ALA A 378 -41.75 -36.95 -19.37
#